data_AF-A0AAV3M496-F1
#
_entry.id   AF-A0AAV3M496-F1
#
_cell.length_a   1.000
_cell.length_b   1.000
_cell.length_c   1.000
_cell.angle_alpha   90.00
_cell.angle_beta   90.00
_cell.angle_gamma   90.00
#
_symmetry.space_group_name_H-M   'P 1'
#
loop_
_entity.id
_entity.type
_entity.pdbx_description
1 polymer ?
#
loop_
_entity_poly.entity_id
_entity_poly.type
_entity_poly.pdbx_seq_one_letter_code
_entity_poly.pdbx_strand_id
1 'polypeptide(L)'
;MFPSNISNRNIDLTSWMYVANSDTPTANDESLSPTVSALNANHFPTPSQEELISVLVTAYSTSQNIEERESICCKLKELRDELIQQRENIFEFVHEGTDDVFGILREGKTANDRDEYIRKLMTFHAIGEKIKQVREGGGLQECRVDELLNPHHSIYISGDLKALKILVEGHTNSASCSDASILVPDLPYNKGGLEFG
;
A
#
# COMPACT_ATOMS: atom_id res chain seq x y z
N MET A 1 44.48 19.38 -11.00
CA MET A 1 44.46 17.92 -11.04
C MET A 1 43.71 17.44 -9.81
N PHE A 2 42.52 16.88 -10.01
CA PHE A 2 41.66 16.36 -8.95
C PHE A 2 42.18 14.99 -8.48
N PRO A 3 42.18 14.70 -7.17
CA PRO A 3 42.19 13.33 -6.71
C PRO A 3 40.76 12.78 -6.64
N SER A 4 40.65 11.54 -7.08
CA SER A 4 39.46 10.67 -7.11
C SER A 4 38.89 10.44 -5.72
N ASN A 5 37.56 10.53 -5.58
CA ASN A 5 36.86 10.09 -4.38
C ASN A 5 35.81 9.04 -4.79
N ILE A 6 36.18 7.76 -4.69
CA ILE A 6 35.25 6.64 -4.80
C ILE A 6 34.59 6.52 -3.42
N SER A 7 33.37 7.04 -3.31
CA SER A 7 32.53 6.83 -2.12
C SER A 7 31.81 5.50 -2.27
N ASN A 8 32.33 4.47 -1.61
CA ASN A 8 31.56 3.29 -1.24
C ASN A 8 30.42 3.75 -0.31
N ARG A 9 29.19 3.78 -0.82
CA ARG A 9 27.99 3.86 0.02
C ARG A 9 27.38 2.48 0.10
N ASN A 10 27.72 1.76 1.16
CA ASN A 10 26.86 0.70 1.67
C ASN A 10 25.58 1.38 2.17
N ILE A 11 24.44 1.03 1.57
CA ILE A 11 23.14 1.46 2.04
C ILE A 11 22.80 0.58 3.24
N ASP A 12 22.92 1.16 4.43
CA ASP A 12 22.52 0.54 5.68
C ASP A 12 20.99 0.60 5.81
N LEU A 13 20.33 -0.54 5.71
CA LEU A 13 18.87 -0.70 5.73
C LEU A 13 18.26 -0.62 7.14
N THR A 14 19.01 -0.15 8.15
CA THR A 14 18.53 -0.03 9.53
C THR A 14 17.93 1.33 9.89
N SER A 15 17.85 2.27 8.94
CA SER A 15 17.51 3.68 9.21
C SER A 15 16.01 4.02 9.30
N TRP A 16 15.09 3.06 9.26
CA TRP A 16 13.64 3.34 9.32
C TRP A 16 13.00 3.11 10.70
N MET A 17 13.79 2.77 11.71
CA MET A 17 13.27 2.44 13.06
C MET A 17 13.07 3.63 14.01
N TYR A 18 13.24 4.89 13.59
CA TYR A 18 13.12 6.03 14.50
C TYR A 18 12.53 7.28 13.85
N VAL A 19 11.20 7.40 13.86
CA VAL A 19 10.50 8.68 14.05
C VAL A 19 9.19 8.42 14.80
N ALA A 20 9.22 8.55 16.13
CA ALA A 20 8.03 8.70 16.94
C ALA A 20 8.33 9.81 17.97
N ASN A 21 7.70 10.97 17.78
CA ASN A 21 7.09 11.80 18.83
C ASN A 21 6.88 13.23 18.34
N SER A 22 5.62 13.61 18.18
CA SER A 22 5.14 14.93 18.57
C SER A 22 3.68 14.81 18.99
N ASP A 23 3.45 14.91 20.29
CA ASP A 23 2.15 14.92 20.96
C ASP A 23 1.28 16.11 20.50
N THR A 24 0.08 15.81 19.97
CA THR A 24 -1.12 16.61 20.21
C THR A 24 -2.33 15.68 20.29
N PRO A 25 -3.04 15.60 21.44
CA PRO A 25 -4.19 14.72 21.58
C PRO A 25 -5.48 15.44 21.14
N THR A 26 -6.08 14.98 20.05
CA THR A 26 -7.53 15.09 19.84
C THR A 26 -8.10 13.69 19.89
N ALA A 27 -8.49 13.27 21.09
CA ALA A 27 -9.23 12.04 21.33
C ALA A 27 -10.65 12.16 20.73
N ASN A 28 -10.74 12.05 19.41
CA ASN A 28 -11.86 11.36 18.80
C ASN A 28 -11.46 9.89 18.79
N ASP A 29 -12.35 9.04 19.30
CA ASP A 29 -12.12 7.61 19.53
C ASP A 29 -11.54 6.90 18.27
N GLU A 30 -10.21 6.86 18.13
CA GLU A 30 -9.52 6.22 17.01
C GLU A 30 -9.88 4.72 16.90
N SER A 31 -10.45 4.15 17.96
CA SER A 31 -10.94 2.76 18.01
C SER A 31 -12.17 2.51 17.12
N LEU A 32 -12.88 3.56 16.72
CA LEU A 32 -14.06 3.50 15.85
C LEU A 32 -13.85 4.17 14.48
N SER A 33 -12.71 4.83 14.27
CA SER A 33 -12.42 5.47 12.98
C SER A 33 -12.25 4.40 11.88
N PRO A 34 -12.90 4.55 10.70
CA PRO A 34 -12.73 3.64 9.58
C PRO A 34 -11.39 3.84 8.85
N THR A 35 -10.69 4.94 9.12
CA THR A 35 -9.45 5.32 8.44
C THR A 35 -8.39 5.81 9.42
N VAL A 36 -7.14 5.85 8.98
CA VAL A 36 -5.99 6.43 9.72
C VAL A 36 -5.29 7.48 8.87
N SER A 37 -4.75 8.51 9.53
CA SER A 37 -3.92 9.55 8.90
C SER A 37 -2.41 9.35 9.12
N ALA A 38 -2.05 8.42 10.01
CA ALA A 38 -0.67 8.04 10.30
C ALA A 38 -0.57 6.53 10.51
N LEU A 39 0.53 5.95 10.06
CA LEU A 39 0.80 4.53 10.23
C LEU A 39 1.42 4.27 11.61
N ASN A 40 1.02 3.17 12.24
CA ASN A 40 1.57 2.70 13.51
C ASN A 40 2.08 1.25 13.38
N ALA A 41 2.62 0.69 14.47
CA ALA A 41 3.23 -0.65 14.48
C ALA A 41 2.28 -1.77 13.98
N ASN A 42 0.96 -1.63 14.15
CA ASN A 42 -0.02 -2.63 13.70
C ASN A 42 -0.17 -2.69 12.18
N HIS A 43 0.23 -1.63 11.47
CA HIS A 43 0.08 -1.50 10.02
C HIS A 43 1.27 -2.08 9.26
N PHE A 44 2.36 -2.42 9.93
CA PHE A 44 3.53 -3.03 9.30
C PHE A 44 3.39 -4.56 9.19
N PRO A 45 4.01 -5.19 8.17
CA PRO A 45 3.90 -6.62 7.97
C PRO A 45 4.35 -7.41 9.21
N THR A 46 3.60 -8.47 9.54
CA THR A 46 4.00 -9.46 10.54
C THR A 46 5.16 -10.32 10.02
N PRO A 47 5.86 -11.08 10.90
CA PRO A 47 6.94 -11.97 10.45
C PRO A 47 6.55 -12.95 9.34
N SER A 48 5.32 -13.49 9.37
CA SER A 48 4.82 -14.37 8.31
C SER A 48 4.54 -13.63 6.99
N GLN A 49 4.13 -12.36 7.06
CA GLN A 49 3.96 -11.51 5.89
C GLN A 49 5.32 -11.08 5.31
N GLU A 50 6.31 -10.77 6.15
CA GLU A 50 7.69 -10.51 5.71
C GLU A 50 8.30 -11.74 5.02
N GLU A 51 8.05 -12.95 5.55
CA GLU A 51 8.46 -14.20 4.90
C GLU A 51 7.79 -14.35 3.53
N LEU A 52 6.48 -14.11 3.43
CA LEU A 52 5.76 -14.14 2.16
C LEU A 52 6.33 -13.14 1.15
N ILE A 53 6.59 -11.89 1.59
CA ILE A 53 7.22 -10.86 0.76
C ILE A 53 8.56 -11.38 0.23
N SER A 54 9.41 -11.91 1.12
CA SER A 54 10.73 -12.43 0.77
C SER A 54 10.66 -13.57 -0.23
N VAL A 55 9.74 -14.53 -0.03
CA VAL A 55 9.55 -15.68 -0.94
C VAL A 55 9.14 -15.22 -2.34
N LEU A 56 8.17 -14.32 -2.45
CA LEU A 56 7.66 -13.84 -3.74
C LEU A 56 8.71 -13.01 -4.49
N VAL A 57 9.40 -12.11 -3.78
CA VAL A 57 10.47 -11.29 -4.37
C VAL A 57 11.66 -12.16 -4.80
N THR A 58 12.04 -13.14 -3.98
CA THR A 58 13.11 -14.09 -4.33
C THR A 58 12.73 -14.88 -5.58
N ALA A 59 11.54 -15.49 -5.60
CA ALA A 59 11.05 -16.22 -6.77
C ALA A 59 11.09 -15.37 -8.06
N TYR A 60 10.63 -14.12 -7.98
CA TYR A 60 10.68 -13.18 -9.10
C TYR A 60 12.12 -12.88 -9.53
N SER A 61 13.01 -12.58 -8.58
CA SER A 61 14.40 -12.18 -8.85
C SER A 61 15.28 -13.31 -9.41
N THR A 62 15.02 -14.56 -9.03
CA THR A 62 15.83 -15.73 -9.45
C THR A 62 15.31 -16.38 -10.73
N SER A 63 14.17 -15.92 -11.24
CA SER A 63 13.57 -16.44 -12.46
C SER A 63 14.44 -16.16 -13.69
N GLN A 64 14.60 -17.14 -14.57
CA GLN A 64 15.47 -17.07 -15.74
C GLN A 64 14.75 -16.57 -17.00
N ASN A 65 13.42 -16.63 -16.99
CA ASN A 65 12.58 -16.25 -18.12
C ASN A 65 11.25 -15.63 -17.62
N ILE A 66 10.44 -15.15 -18.56
CA ILE A 66 9.16 -14.49 -18.23
C ILE A 66 8.14 -15.47 -17.64
N GLU A 67 8.10 -16.72 -18.10
CA GLU A 67 7.15 -17.73 -17.62
C GLU A 67 7.40 -18.08 -16.14
N GLU A 68 8.67 -18.22 -15.75
CA GLU A 68 9.07 -18.41 -14.35
C GLU A 68 8.72 -17.18 -13.50
N ARG A 69 8.94 -15.97 -14.01
CA ARG A 69 8.55 -14.74 -13.31
C ARG A 69 7.05 -14.67 -13.08
N GLU A 70 6.26 -15.05 -14.08
CA GLU A 70 4.80 -15.05 -14.00
C GLU A 70 4.22 -16.19 -13.15
N SER A 71 5.04 -17.13 -12.68
CA SER A 71 4.58 -18.21 -11.78
C SER A 71 3.96 -17.68 -10.48
N ILE A 72 4.37 -16.49 -10.02
CA ILE A 72 3.82 -15.85 -8.82
C ILE A 72 2.47 -15.17 -9.05
N CYS A 73 2.02 -15.02 -10.30
CA CYS A 73 0.79 -14.30 -10.64
C CYS A 73 -0.44 -14.88 -9.94
N CYS A 74 -0.53 -16.21 -9.78
CA CYS A 74 -1.64 -16.83 -9.05
C CYS A 74 -1.69 -16.35 -7.61
N LYS A 75 -0.54 -16.31 -6.92
CA LYS A 75 -0.48 -15.88 -5.52
C LYS A 75 -0.75 -14.39 -5.36
N LEU A 76 -0.25 -13.55 -6.27
CA LEU A 76 -0.53 -12.12 -6.27
C LEU A 76 -2.02 -11.84 -6.50
N LYS A 77 -2.64 -12.59 -7.40
CA LYS A 77 -4.08 -12.51 -7.64
C LYS A 77 -4.87 -12.88 -6.38
N GLU A 78 -4.52 -13.97 -5.72
CA GLU A 78 -5.15 -14.36 -4.44
C GLU A 78 -5.04 -13.24 -3.40
N LEU A 79 -3.86 -12.65 -3.20
CA LEU A 79 -3.66 -11.57 -2.23
C LEU A 79 -4.51 -10.33 -2.55
N ARG A 80 -4.58 -9.96 -3.82
CA ARG A 80 -5.40 -8.83 -4.27
C ARG A 80 -6.89 -9.11 -4.11
N ASP A 81 -7.34 -10.29 -4.50
CA ASP A 81 -8.75 -10.68 -4.41
C ASP A 81 -9.17 -10.81 -2.93
N GLU A 82 -8.29 -11.28 -2.05
CA GLU A 82 -8.49 -11.26 -0.58
C GLU A 82 -8.60 -9.83 -0.03
N LEU A 83 -7.75 -8.90 -0.50
CA LEU A 83 -7.85 -7.48 -0.12
C LEU A 83 -9.18 -6.88 -0.54
N ILE A 84 -9.60 -7.13 -1.78
CA ILE A 84 -10.90 -6.71 -2.31
C ILE A 84 -12.02 -7.19 -1.38
N GLN A 85 -12.03 -8.49 -1.10
CA GLN A 85 -13.06 -9.11 -0.29
C GLN A 85 -13.05 -8.58 1.16
N GLN A 86 -11.88 -8.37 1.75
CA GLN A 86 -11.76 -7.82 3.09
C GLN A 86 -12.26 -6.39 3.18
N ARG A 87 -11.91 -5.54 2.21
CA ARG A 87 -12.39 -4.16 2.17
C ARG A 87 -13.92 -4.14 2.18
N GLU A 88 -14.54 -4.95 1.33
CA GLU A 88 -16.00 -5.08 1.27
C GLU A 88 -16.61 -5.62 2.56
N ASN A 89 -15.92 -6.52 3.26
CA ASN A 89 -16.39 -7.11 4.52
C ASN A 89 -16.22 -6.19 5.74
N ILE A 90 -15.30 -5.22 5.68
CA ILE A 90 -14.95 -4.36 6.81
C ILE A 90 -15.66 -3.02 6.73
N PHE A 91 -15.79 -2.47 5.52
CA PHE A 91 -16.32 -1.13 5.30
C PHE A 91 -17.68 -1.16 4.61
N GLU A 92 -18.50 -0.18 4.96
CA GLU A 92 -19.71 0.20 4.23
C GLU A 92 -19.63 1.69 3.88
N PHE A 93 -20.42 2.09 2.88
CA PHE A 93 -20.36 3.43 2.33
C PHE A 93 -21.71 4.10 2.51
N VAL A 94 -21.67 5.35 2.96
CA VAL A 94 -22.84 6.19 3.16
C VAL A 94 -22.83 7.25 2.06
N HIS A 95 -23.99 7.50 1.45
CA HIS A 95 -24.17 8.45 0.35
C HIS A 95 -23.33 8.15 -0.91
N GLU A 96 -23.21 6.88 -1.31
CA GLU A 96 -22.58 6.52 -2.60
C GLU A 96 -23.22 7.29 -3.78
N GLY A 97 -22.40 7.74 -4.73
CA GLY A 97 -22.83 8.48 -5.90
C GLY A 97 -23.08 9.98 -5.66
N THR A 98 -22.71 10.51 -4.49
CA THR A 98 -22.79 11.94 -4.17
C THR A 98 -21.42 12.52 -3.82
N ASP A 99 -21.32 13.85 -3.75
CA ASP A 99 -20.10 14.54 -3.30
C ASP A 99 -19.86 14.36 -1.78
N ASP A 100 -20.86 13.88 -1.04
CA ASP A 100 -20.83 13.68 0.42
C ASP A 100 -20.56 12.20 0.80
N VAL A 101 -20.02 11.40 -0.12
CA VAL A 101 -19.72 9.99 0.14
C VAL A 101 -18.62 9.84 1.19
N PHE A 102 -18.86 8.96 2.17
CA PHE A 102 -17.83 8.55 3.13
C PHE A 102 -17.99 7.08 3.51
N GLY A 103 -16.88 6.47 3.95
CA GLY A 103 -16.88 5.11 4.45
C GLY A 103 -16.97 5.06 5.97
N ILE A 104 -17.61 4.02 6.48
CA ILE A 104 -17.65 3.67 7.91
C ILE A 104 -17.34 2.18 8.09
N LEU A 105 -17.03 1.77 9.31
CA LEU A 105 -16.90 0.36 9.66
C LEU A 105 -18.30 -0.29 9.66
N ARG A 106 -18.42 -1.46 9.06
CA ARG A 106 -19.65 -2.26 9.15
C ARG A 106 -19.96 -2.63 10.59
N GLU A 107 -21.23 -2.92 10.85
CA GLU A 107 -21.68 -3.43 12.15
C GLU A 107 -20.86 -4.66 12.58
N GLY A 108 -20.37 -4.63 13.81
CA GLY A 108 -19.54 -5.70 14.39
C GLY A 108 -18.07 -5.67 13.97
N LYS A 109 -17.63 -4.69 13.16
CA LYS A 109 -16.23 -4.46 12.80
C LYS A 109 -15.57 -3.44 13.71
N THR A 110 -14.26 -3.59 13.86
CA THR A 110 -13.45 -2.83 14.83
C THR A 110 -12.24 -2.18 14.15
N ALA A 111 -11.57 -1.25 14.85
CA ALA A 111 -10.27 -0.75 14.42
C ALA A 111 -9.23 -1.86 14.20
N ASN A 112 -9.33 -3.01 14.88
CA ASN A 112 -8.42 -4.13 14.61
C ASN A 112 -8.67 -4.75 13.23
N ASP A 113 -9.92 -4.85 12.78
CA ASP A 113 -10.25 -5.31 11.43
C ASP A 113 -9.68 -4.33 10.39
N ARG A 114 -9.86 -3.02 10.61
CA ARG A 114 -9.26 -1.95 9.79
C ARG A 114 -7.74 -2.10 9.73
N ASP A 115 -7.08 -2.22 10.89
CA ASP A 115 -5.62 -2.29 10.96
C ASP A 115 -5.09 -3.59 10.30
N GLU A 116 -5.82 -4.70 10.38
CA GLU A 116 -5.52 -5.92 9.63
C GLU A 116 -5.59 -5.70 8.13
N TYR A 117 -6.64 -5.03 7.65
CA TYR A 117 -6.76 -4.65 6.23
C TYR A 117 -5.59 -3.77 5.79
N ILE A 118 -5.28 -2.70 6.53
CA ILE A 118 -4.17 -1.78 6.21
C ILE A 118 -2.84 -2.53 6.18
N ARG A 119 -2.61 -3.46 7.10
CA ARG A 119 -1.39 -4.27 7.13
C ARG A 119 -1.27 -5.21 5.93
N LYS A 120 -2.38 -5.79 5.47
CA LYS A 120 -2.38 -6.58 4.22
C LYS A 120 -2.16 -5.69 3.01
N LEU A 121 -2.73 -4.48 2.99
CA LEU A 121 -2.50 -3.48 1.95
C LEU A 121 -1.01 -3.09 1.91
N MET A 122 -0.39 -2.85 3.08
CA MET A 122 1.05 -2.62 3.24
C MET A 122 1.89 -3.78 2.71
N THR A 123 1.49 -5.01 3.02
CA THR A 123 2.16 -6.21 2.51
C THR A 123 2.14 -6.23 0.98
N PHE A 124 0.98 -5.98 0.37
CA PHE A 124 0.82 -5.95 -1.09
C PHE A 124 1.63 -4.81 -1.73
N HIS A 125 1.60 -3.61 -1.14
CA HIS A 125 2.41 -2.47 -1.55
C HIS A 125 3.92 -2.77 -1.50
N ALA A 126 4.39 -3.38 -0.40
CA ALA A 126 5.80 -3.74 -0.24
C ALA A 126 6.28 -4.77 -1.27
N ILE A 127 5.43 -5.73 -1.64
CA ILE A 127 5.70 -6.68 -2.74
C ILE A 127 5.88 -5.89 -4.05
N GLY A 128 4.93 -4.97 -4.34
CA GLY A 128 4.95 -4.08 -5.50
C GLY A 128 6.27 -3.32 -5.64
N GLU A 129 6.65 -2.56 -4.61
CA GLU A 129 7.86 -1.73 -4.63
C GLU A 129 9.14 -2.58 -4.72
N LYS A 130 9.22 -3.71 -4.01
CA LYS A 130 10.41 -4.59 -4.09
C LYS A 130 10.55 -5.27 -5.45
N ILE A 131 9.45 -5.75 -6.04
CA ILE A 131 9.48 -6.34 -7.39
C ILE A 131 9.85 -5.29 -8.43
N LYS A 132 9.31 -4.08 -8.31
CA LYS A 132 9.67 -2.94 -9.16
C LYS A 132 11.16 -2.62 -9.08
N GLN A 133 11.73 -2.58 -7.87
CA GLN A 133 13.16 -2.36 -7.65
C GLN A 133 14.02 -3.46 -8.30
N VAL A 134 13.65 -4.74 -8.14
CA VAL A 134 14.34 -5.87 -8.78
C VAL A 134 14.29 -5.74 -10.31
N ARG A 135 13.11 -5.43 -10.84
CA ARG A 135 12.90 -5.26 -12.28
C ARG A 135 13.74 -4.13 -12.86
N GLU A 136 13.69 -2.94 -12.24
CA GLU A 136 14.41 -1.75 -12.71
C GLU A 136 15.92 -1.91 -12.53
N GLY A 137 16.37 -2.46 -11.40
CA GLY A 137 17.78 -2.74 -11.14
C GLY A 137 18.37 -3.83 -12.04
N GLY A 138 17.54 -4.82 -12.44
CA GLY A 138 17.94 -5.92 -13.31
C GLY A 138 17.72 -5.65 -14.81
N GLY A 139 17.10 -4.54 -15.19
CA GLY A 139 16.74 -4.25 -16.58
C GLY A 139 15.73 -5.23 -17.17
N LEU A 140 14.86 -5.81 -16.32
CA LEU A 140 13.86 -6.79 -16.73
C LEU A 140 12.68 -6.11 -17.41
N GLN A 141 12.15 -6.72 -18.47
CA GLN A 141 10.92 -6.26 -19.12
C GLN A 141 9.71 -6.44 -18.20
N GLU A 142 8.75 -5.51 -18.27
CA GLU A 142 7.45 -5.66 -17.63
C GLU A 142 6.71 -6.92 -18.10
N CYS A 143 5.93 -7.50 -17.21
CA CYS A 143 5.15 -8.72 -17.43
C CYS A 143 3.85 -8.66 -16.64
N ARG A 144 3.06 -9.74 -16.68
CA ARG A 144 1.76 -9.81 -16.00
C ARG A 144 1.82 -9.56 -14.49
N VAL A 145 2.97 -9.80 -13.87
CA VAL A 145 3.21 -9.47 -12.45
C VAL A 145 3.04 -7.97 -12.19
N ASP A 146 3.58 -7.13 -13.09
CA ASP A 146 3.52 -5.67 -12.98
C ASP A 146 2.08 -5.16 -13.11
N GLU A 147 1.30 -5.74 -14.02
CA GLU A 147 -0.12 -5.42 -14.20
C GLU A 147 -0.96 -5.77 -12.96
N LEU A 148 -0.63 -6.86 -12.26
CA LEU A 148 -1.34 -7.26 -11.04
C LEU A 148 -1.02 -6.34 -9.85
N LEU A 149 0.22 -5.87 -9.74
CA LEU A 149 0.70 -5.01 -8.66
C LEU A 149 0.31 -3.54 -8.85
N ASN A 150 -0.04 -3.15 -10.09
CA ASN A 150 -0.53 -1.82 -10.44
C ASN A 150 -1.99 -1.91 -10.91
N PRO A 151 -2.96 -2.10 -9.99
CA PRO A 151 -4.35 -2.24 -10.36
C PRO A 151 -4.87 -0.99 -11.09
N HIS A 152 -5.76 -1.22 -12.05
CA HIS A 152 -6.40 -0.15 -12.81
C HIS A 152 -6.99 0.91 -11.88
N HIS A 153 -6.82 2.19 -12.25
CA HIS A 153 -7.19 3.34 -11.43
C HIS A 153 -8.69 3.43 -11.12
N SER A 154 -9.56 2.73 -11.85
CA SER A 154 -10.99 2.65 -11.49
C SER A 154 -11.29 1.68 -10.34
N ILE A 155 -10.33 0.83 -9.95
CA ILE A 155 -10.50 -0.11 -8.83
C ILE A 155 -10.16 0.62 -7.53
N TYR A 156 -11.01 0.50 -6.51
CA TYR A 156 -10.86 1.18 -5.22
C TYR A 156 -9.53 0.90 -4.51
N ILE A 157 -8.95 -0.29 -4.67
CA ILE A 157 -7.62 -0.61 -4.13
C ILE A 157 -6.53 0.32 -4.70
N SER A 158 -6.71 0.83 -5.92
CA SER A 158 -5.78 1.79 -6.51
C SER A 158 -5.71 3.09 -5.70
N GLY A 159 -6.87 3.58 -5.22
CA GLY A 159 -6.95 4.72 -4.31
C GLY A 159 -6.28 4.43 -2.97
N ASP A 160 -6.60 3.28 -2.36
CA ASP A 160 -6.01 2.85 -1.09
C ASP A 160 -4.48 2.75 -1.17
N LEU A 161 -3.93 2.15 -2.24
CA LEU A 161 -2.49 2.05 -2.48
C LEU A 161 -1.84 3.41 -2.70
N LYS A 162 -2.52 4.33 -3.41
CA LYS A 162 -2.02 5.69 -3.63
C LYS A 162 -1.94 6.47 -2.32
N ALA A 163 -2.98 6.42 -1.49
CA ALA A 163 -3.00 7.07 -0.18
C ALA A 163 -1.92 6.46 0.73
N LEU A 164 -1.78 5.13 0.75
CA LEU A 164 -0.75 4.45 1.52
C LEU A 164 0.65 4.86 1.10
N LYS A 165 0.92 4.92 -0.22
CA LYS A 165 2.22 5.33 -0.76
C LYS A 165 2.61 6.72 -0.28
N ILE A 166 1.67 7.67 -0.24
CA ILE A 166 1.92 9.03 0.27
C ILE A 166 2.27 9.00 1.77
N LEU A 167 1.59 8.17 2.57
CA LEU A 167 1.92 8.03 3.99
C LEU A 167 3.29 7.37 4.23
N VAL A 168 3.71 6.44 3.36
CA VAL A 168 4.99 5.72 3.49
C VAL A 168 6.17 6.56 3.00
N GLU A 169 6.07 7.17 1.83
CA GLU A 169 7.18 7.89 1.18
C GLU A 169 7.24 9.37 1.58
N GLY A 170 6.22 9.86 2.28
CA GLY A 170 5.98 11.28 2.50
C GLY A 170 5.41 11.95 1.25
N HIS A 171 5.09 13.25 1.37
CA HIS A 171 4.62 14.06 0.25
C HIS A 171 5.73 14.22 -0.81
N THR A 172 5.83 13.25 -1.72
CA THR A 172 6.58 13.43 -2.95
C THR A 172 5.79 14.41 -3.83
N ASN A 173 6.49 15.25 -4.61
CA ASN A 173 6.00 16.43 -5.34
C ASN A 173 4.91 16.18 -6.41
N SER A 174 3.93 15.30 -6.18
CA SER A 174 2.72 15.22 -6.98
C SER A 174 1.89 16.46 -6.71
N ALA A 175 1.97 17.42 -7.62
CA ALA A 175 1.18 18.63 -7.61
C ALA A 175 -0.31 18.25 -7.73
N SER A 176 -1.02 18.14 -6.60
CA SER A 176 -2.49 18.30 -6.50
C SER A 176 -3.10 17.94 -5.14
N CYS A 177 -2.35 17.54 -4.12
CA CYS A 177 -2.95 17.34 -2.79
C CYS A 177 -2.95 18.66 -2.01
N SER A 178 -3.96 19.50 -2.25
CA SER A 178 -4.29 20.63 -1.38
C SER A 178 -4.78 20.10 -0.03
N ASP A 179 -4.03 20.33 1.06
CA ASP A 179 -4.39 20.33 2.50
C ASP A 179 -5.41 19.29 3.07
N ALA A 180 -5.89 18.36 2.27
CA ALA A 180 -6.77 17.29 2.68
C ALA A 180 -5.92 16.25 3.39
N SER A 181 -6.25 15.98 4.65
CA SER A 181 -5.62 14.91 5.42
C SER A 181 -5.69 13.61 4.61
N ILE A 182 -4.55 13.05 4.23
CA ILE A 182 -4.47 11.76 3.55
C ILE A 182 -4.98 10.70 4.53
N LEU A 183 -5.99 9.94 4.12
CA LEU A 183 -6.61 8.89 4.92
C LEU A 183 -6.40 7.53 4.24
N VAL A 184 -6.06 6.52 5.04
CA VAL A 184 -5.93 5.14 4.60
C VAL A 184 -6.89 4.25 5.41
N PRO A 185 -7.72 3.41 4.77
CA PRO A 185 -8.01 3.39 3.33
C PRO A 185 -8.64 4.68 2.78
N ASP A 186 -8.51 4.90 1.46
CA ASP A 186 -9.19 5.97 0.73
C ASP A 186 -10.61 5.50 0.36
N LEU A 187 -11.49 5.51 1.37
CA LEU A 187 -12.84 4.97 1.25
C LEU A 187 -13.71 5.68 0.19
N PRO A 188 -13.67 7.02 0.06
CA PRO A 188 -14.43 7.76 -0.96
C PRO A 188 -13.96 7.55 -2.41
N TYR A 189 -12.75 7.01 -2.60
CA TYR A 189 -12.15 6.89 -3.92
C TYR A 189 -13.05 6.14 -4.92
N ASN A 190 -13.33 6.82 -6.04
CA ASN A 190 -14.16 6.32 -7.13
C ASN A 190 -15.59 5.88 -6.71
N LYS A 191 -16.17 6.59 -5.73
CA LYS A 191 -17.56 6.37 -5.25
C LYS A 191 -18.41 7.65 -5.17
N GLY A 192 -17.88 8.76 -5.68
CA GLY A 192 -18.54 10.08 -5.63
C GLY A 192 -19.43 10.35 -6.85
N GLY A 193 -19.87 11.60 -7.03
CA GLY A 193 -20.69 11.99 -8.18
C GLY A 193 -19.99 11.89 -9.55
N LEU A 194 -18.66 11.78 -9.56
CA LEU A 194 -17.84 11.51 -10.74
C LEU A 194 -16.97 10.28 -10.50
N GLU A 195 -17.02 9.34 -11.45
CA GLU A 195 -16.30 8.07 -11.39
C GLU A 195 -15.47 7.85 -12.67
N PHE A 196 -14.36 7.12 -12.54
CA PHE A 196 -13.58 6.58 -13.66
C PHE A 196 -14.33 5.40 -14.29
N GLY A 197 -14.50 5.43 -15.61
CA GLY A 197 -15.15 4.39 -16.41
C GLY A 197 -14.23 3.76 -17.45
#